data_AF-A0A9D8JZM0-F1
#
_entry.id   AF-A0A9D8JZM0-F1
#
_cell.length_a   1.000
_cell.length_b   1.000
_cell.length_c   1.000
_cell.angle_alpha   90.00
_cell.angle_beta   90.00
_cell.angle_gamma   90.00
#
_symmetry.space_group_name_H-M   'P 1'
#
loop_
_entity.id
_entity.type
_entity.pdbx_description
1 polymer ?
#
loop_
_entity_poly.entity_id
_entity_poly.type
_entity_poly.pdbx_seq_one_letter_code
_entity_poly.pdbx_strand_id
1 'polypeptide(L)'
;MPLAGKHSLSGVSAIVLLTDGENNESPDPLLAAQAAADRGVRIYTVGIGSEAGSTLRIDGFNIYSQLNEAMLEQIAQITDGAYFNAQSERDLRAVYESLSPQLVVKPEKMEATSIFAGVSIFMLLIGGAVSLWWFSRAP
;
A
#
# COMPACT_ATOMS: atom_id res chain seq x y z
N MET A 1 -20.39 -32.63 0.43
CA MET A 1 -20.07 -31.63 1.46
C MET A 1 -18.58 -31.31 1.40
N PRO A 2 -18.17 -30.10 0.98
CA PRO A 2 -16.87 -29.54 1.31
C PRO A 2 -17.03 -28.33 2.24
N LEU A 3 -16.41 -28.41 3.41
CA LEU A 3 -16.18 -27.31 4.34
C LEU A 3 -14.74 -26.83 4.13
N ALA A 4 -14.56 -25.55 3.84
CA ALA A 4 -13.46 -24.72 4.35
C ALA A 4 -13.51 -23.37 3.61
N GLY A 5 -14.13 -22.38 4.26
CA GLY A 5 -14.11 -21.01 3.80
C GLY A 5 -12.68 -20.50 3.70
N LYS A 6 -12.23 -20.19 2.47
CA LYS A 6 -11.24 -19.14 2.27
C LYS A 6 -11.92 -17.85 2.70
N HIS A 7 -11.61 -17.37 3.91
CA HIS A 7 -11.76 -15.97 4.22
C HIS A 7 -10.84 -15.20 3.27
N SER A 8 -11.35 -14.89 2.08
CA SER A 8 -10.78 -13.87 1.22
C SER A 8 -10.93 -12.58 1.99
N LEU A 9 -9.88 -12.18 2.70
CA LEU A 9 -9.75 -10.83 3.19
C LEU A 9 -9.87 -9.96 1.93
N SER A 10 -11.01 -9.29 1.78
CA SER A 10 -11.22 -8.25 0.77
C SER A 10 -10.35 -7.07 1.17
N GLY A 11 -9.03 -7.26 1.07
CA GLY A 11 -8.08 -6.17 1.10
C GLY A 11 -8.23 -5.45 -0.23
N VAL A 12 -8.44 -4.14 -0.17
CA VAL A 12 -8.37 -3.28 -1.34
C VAL A 12 -7.01 -3.52 -2.00
N SER A 13 -7.01 -4.04 -3.22
CA SER A 13 -5.80 -4.28 -3.99
C SER A 13 -5.54 -3.06 -4.86
N ALA A 14 -4.33 -2.51 -4.81
CA ALA A 14 -3.95 -1.33 -5.57
C ALA A 14 -2.63 -1.58 -6.31
N ILE A 15 -2.50 -0.97 -7.49
CA ILE A 15 -1.28 -0.92 -8.30
C ILE A 15 -0.88 0.55 -8.41
N VAL A 16 0.40 0.84 -8.22
CA VAL A 16 0.98 2.14 -8.57
C VAL A 16 1.82 1.93 -9.83
N LEU A 17 1.40 2.52 -10.94
CA LEU A 17 2.04 2.43 -12.25
C LEU A 17 2.86 3.68 -12.50
N LEU A 18 4.17 3.54 -12.72
CA LEU A 18 5.09 4.64 -13.03
C LEU A 18 5.60 4.47 -14.46
N THR A 19 5.30 5.40 -15.37
CA THR A 19 5.53 5.24 -16.81
C THR A 19 5.55 6.57 -17.55
N ASP A 20 6.12 6.58 -18.75
CA ASP A 20 5.99 7.64 -19.76
C ASP A 20 4.75 7.47 -20.66
N GLY A 21 3.87 6.50 -20.39
CA GLY A 21 2.59 6.34 -21.09
C GLY A 21 2.68 5.83 -22.53
N GLU A 22 3.89 5.57 -23.04
CA GLU A 22 4.03 4.92 -24.34
C GLU A 22 3.75 3.42 -24.23
N ASN A 23 2.86 2.92 -25.10
CA ASN A 23 2.63 1.49 -25.23
C ASN A 23 3.48 0.93 -26.39
N ASN A 24 4.42 0.06 -26.07
CA ASN A 24 5.35 -0.54 -27.02
C ASN A 24 5.02 -2.00 -27.38
N GLU A 25 4.11 -2.66 -26.66
CA GLU A 25 3.77 -4.06 -26.87
C GLU A 25 2.30 -4.38 -26.56
N SER A 26 1.85 -5.58 -26.90
CA SER A 26 0.54 -6.12 -26.51
C SER A 26 0.60 -6.74 -25.11
N PRO A 27 -0.52 -6.79 -24.35
CA PRO A 27 -1.87 -6.34 -24.70
C PRO A 27 -2.07 -4.82 -24.55
N ASP A 28 -3.13 -4.30 -25.16
CA ASP A 28 -3.57 -2.90 -25.01
C ASP A 28 -3.72 -2.52 -23.52
N PRO A 29 -3.06 -1.45 -23.04
CA PRO A 29 -3.14 -0.98 -21.66
C PRO A 29 -4.56 -0.75 -21.16
N LEU A 30 -5.48 -0.29 -22.03
CA LEU A 30 -6.88 -0.05 -21.64
C LEU A 30 -7.62 -1.37 -21.38
N LEU A 31 -7.33 -2.41 -22.16
CA LEU A 31 -7.88 -3.75 -21.91
C LEU A 31 -7.33 -4.34 -20.60
N ALA A 32 -6.05 -4.12 -20.32
CA ALA A 32 -5.44 -4.53 -19.06
C ALA A 32 -6.05 -3.78 -17.86
N ALA A 33 -6.29 -2.48 -18.00
CA ALA A 33 -6.97 -1.66 -17.00
C ALA A 33 -8.40 -2.15 -16.72
N GLN A 34 -9.16 -2.48 -17.76
CA GLN A 34 -10.50 -3.05 -17.60
C GLN A 34 -10.46 -4.38 -16.84
N ALA A 35 -9.51 -5.25 -17.19
CA ALA A 35 -9.34 -6.52 -16.48
C ALA A 35 -8.95 -6.33 -15.00
N ALA A 36 -8.22 -5.27 -14.66
CA ALA A 36 -7.91 -4.91 -13.28
C ALA A 36 -9.15 -4.39 -12.54
N ALA A 37 -9.94 -3.52 -13.17
CA ALA A 37 -11.20 -3.00 -12.63
C ALA A 37 -12.19 -4.13 -12.31
N ASP A 38 -12.33 -5.11 -13.21
CA ASP A 38 -13.20 -6.28 -13.03
C ASP A 38 -12.81 -7.14 -11.81
N ARG A 39 -11.55 -7.03 -11.36
CA ARG A 39 -11.01 -7.71 -10.16
C ARG A 39 -11.04 -6.83 -8.91
N GLY A 40 -11.58 -5.62 -8.99
CA GLY A 40 -11.58 -4.65 -7.90
C GLY A 40 -10.20 -4.10 -7.56
N VAL A 41 -9.28 -4.10 -8.54
CA VAL A 41 -7.92 -3.57 -8.39
C VAL A 41 -7.90 -2.13 -8.91
N ARG A 42 -7.50 -1.18 -8.05
CA ARG A 42 -7.35 0.23 -8.41
C ARG A 42 -5.95 0.50 -8.96
N ILE A 43 -5.83 1.27 -10.05
CA ILE A 43 -4.53 1.64 -10.63
C ILE A 43 -4.32 3.15 -10.46
N TYR A 44 -3.27 3.52 -9.74
CA TYR A 44 -2.79 4.90 -9.61
C TYR A 44 -1.64 5.09 -10.58
N THR A 45 -1.81 5.96 -11.57
CA THR A 45 -0.83 6.16 -12.64
C THR A 45 -0.01 7.41 -12.36
N VAL A 46 1.31 7.31 -12.49
CA VAL A 46 2.26 8.38 -12.29
C VAL A 46 3.05 8.57 -13.59
N GLY A 47 2.80 9.67 -14.29
CA GLY A 47 3.43 10.00 -15.56
C GLY A 47 4.80 10.66 -15.36
N ILE A 48 5.87 10.09 -15.94
CA ILE A 48 7.19 10.74 -15.98
C ILE A 48 7.45 11.25 -17.40
N GLY A 49 7.76 12.54 -17.53
CA GLY A 49 8.12 13.15 -18.80
C GLY A 49 7.34 14.42 -19.07
N SER A 50 7.26 14.81 -20.34
CA SER A 50 6.48 15.96 -20.81
C SER A 50 5.73 15.56 -22.08
N GLU A 51 4.51 16.07 -22.25
CA GLU A 51 3.73 15.92 -23.49
C GLU A 51 4.46 16.48 -24.71
N ALA A 52 5.30 17.51 -24.52
CA ALA A 52 6.10 18.08 -25.60
C ALA A 52 7.18 17.12 -26.14
N GLY A 53 7.42 16.01 -25.43
CA GLY A 53 8.47 15.05 -25.70
C GLY A 53 9.83 15.54 -25.22
N SER A 54 10.63 14.63 -24.71
CA SER A 54 12.04 14.91 -24.40
C SER A 54 12.93 13.87 -25.07
N THR A 55 14.06 14.32 -25.63
CA THR A 55 15.08 13.40 -26.12
C THR A 55 15.86 12.89 -24.91
N LEU A 56 15.53 11.68 -24.46
CA LEU A 56 16.32 10.98 -23.46
C LEU A 56 17.52 10.35 -24.16
N ARG A 57 18.72 10.73 -23.74
CA ARG A 57 19.97 10.13 -24.24
C ARG A 57 20.40 9.00 -23.29
N ILE A 58 20.04 7.78 -23.65
CA ILE A 58 20.42 6.57 -22.90
C ILE A 58 21.38 5.77 -23.79
N ASP A 59 22.56 5.44 -23.26
CA ASP A 59 23.60 4.65 -23.96
C ASP A 59 23.99 5.16 -25.36
N GLY A 60 23.92 6.47 -25.59
CA GLY A 60 24.26 7.09 -26.88
C GLY A 60 23.14 7.05 -27.93
N PHE A 61 21.99 6.46 -27.61
CA PHE A 61 20.79 6.50 -28.44
C PHE A 61 19.90 7.67 -28.02
N ASN A 62 19.33 8.35 -29.02
CA ASN A 62 18.30 9.38 -28.80
C ASN A 62 16.94 8.69 -28.80
N ILE A 63 16.35 8.52 -27.63
CA ILE A 63 14.99 8.01 -27.48
C ILE A 63 14.09 9.23 -27.37
N TYR A 64 13.21 9.41 -28.35
CA TYR A 64 12.08 10.33 -28.22
C TYR A 64 10.98 9.58 -27.50
N SER A 65 10.67 10.01 -26.28
CA SER A 65 9.51 9.55 -25.53
C SER A 65 8.61 10.75 -25.29
N GLN A 66 7.33 10.59 -25.60
CA GLN A 66 6.28 11.56 -25.33
C GLN A 66 5.35 11.00 -24.27
N LEU A 67 5.14 11.79 -23.22
CA LEU A 67 4.21 11.39 -22.16
C LEU A 67 2.79 11.35 -22.70
N ASN A 68 2.16 10.18 -22.71
CA ASN A 68 0.75 10.04 -23.07
C ASN A 68 -0.14 10.18 -21.83
N GLU A 69 -0.34 11.42 -21.37
CA GLU A 69 -1.15 11.71 -20.17
C GLU A 69 -2.59 11.22 -20.31
N ALA A 70 -3.21 11.43 -21.48
CA ALA A 70 -4.59 11.04 -21.74
C ALA A 70 -4.84 9.52 -21.57
N MET A 71 -3.88 8.68 -21.97
CA MET A 71 -3.97 7.23 -21.76
C MET A 71 -3.87 6.88 -20.26
N LEU A 72 -2.96 7.53 -19.53
CA LEU A 72 -2.78 7.29 -18.11
C LEU A 72 -4.00 7.73 -17.29
N GLU A 73 -4.58 8.88 -17.64
CA GLU A 73 -5.85 9.34 -17.06
C GLU A 73 -6.98 8.34 -17.30
N GLN A 74 -7.10 7.77 -18.49
CA GLN A 74 -8.11 6.74 -18.78
C GLN A 74 -7.91 5.48 -17.93
N ILE A 75 -6.68 4.99 -17.79
CA ILE A 75 -6.39 3.81 -16.96
C ILE A 75 -6.79 4.06 -15.50
N ALA A 76 -6.45 5.23 -14.97
CA ALA A 76 -6.84 5.62 -13.62
C ALA A 76 -8.38 5.70 -13.47
N GLN A 77 -9.08 6.31 -14.43
CA GLN A 77 -10.55 6.43 -14.41
C GLN A 77 -11.25 5.08 -14.48
N ILE A 78 -10.81 4.17 -15.36
CA ILE A 78 -11.39 2.82 -15.52
C ILE A 78 -11.33 2.03 -14.21
N THR A 79 -10.27 2.22 -13.44
CA THR A 79 -9.98 1.44 -12.23
C THR A 79 -10.32 2.16 -10.94
N ASP A 80 -10.98 3.33 -11.00
CA ASP A 80 -11.33 4.14 -9.81
C ASP A 80 -10.07 4.54 -8.99
N GLY A 81 -8.96 4.79 -9.69
CA GLY A 81 -7.70 5.31 -9.17
C GLY A 81 -7.52 6.81 -9.43
N ALA A 82 -6.27 7.28 -9.46
CA ALA A 82 -5.94 8.68 -9.77
C ALA A 82 -4.65 8.78 -10.61
N TYR A 83 -4.62 9.77 -11.49
CA TYR A 83 -3.45 10.15 -12.28
C TYR A 83 -2.66 11.26 -11.57
N PHE A 84 -1.33 11.17 -11.65
CA PHE A 84 -0.40 12.15 -11.12
C PHE A 84 0.71 12.40 -12.13
N ASN A 85 1.10 13.66 -12.28
CA ASN A 85 2.26 14.02 -13.08
C ASN A 85 3.50 14.11 -12.17
N ALA A 86 4.58 13.40 -12.48
CA ALA A 86 5.78 13.32 -11.64
C ALA A 86 6.70 14.56 -11.73
N GLN A 87 6.30 15.62 -12.45
CA GLN A 87 7.12 16.82 -12.56
C GLN A 87 7.27 17.57 -11.23
N SER A 88 6.47 17.27 -10.20
CA SER A 88 6.63 17.87 -8.87
C SER A 88 6.65 16.84 -7.74
N GLU A 89 7.61 16.99 -6.80
CA GLU A 89 7.70 16.17 -5.57
C GLU A 89 6.42 16.21 -4.72
N ARG A 90 5.55 17.22 -4.92
CA ARG A 90 4.27 17.34 -4.20
C ARG A 90 3.26 16.27 -4.63
N ASP A 91 3.29 15.88 -5.89
CA ASP A 91 2.30 14.96 -6.47
C ASP A 91 2.50 13.53 -5.96
N LEU A 92 3.77 13.12 -5.74
CA LEU A 92 4.08 11.84 -5.09
C LEU A 92 3.55 11.77 -3.66
N ARG A 93 3.61 12.87 -2.89
CA ARG A 93 3.09 12.89 -1.53
C ARG A 93 1.56 12.77 -1.50
N ALA A 94 0.87 13.40 -2.46
CA ALA A 94 -0.57 13.26 -2.64
C ALA A 94 -0.98 11.81 -2.97
N VAL A 95 -0.18 11.07 -3.75
CA VAL A 95 -0.40 9.62 -4.00
C VAL A 95 -0.42 8.88 -2.67
N TYR A 96 0.62 9.05 -1.85
CA TYR A 96 0.73 8.37 -0.55
C TYR A 96 -0.37 8.76 0.44
N GLU A 97 -0.85 10.00 0.43
CA GLU A 97 -1.97 10.44 1.28
C GLU A 97 -3.33 9.90 0.80
N SER A 98 -3.52 9.82 -0.53
CA SER A 98 -4.74 9.23 -1.13
C SER A 98 -4.84 7.72 -0.90
N LEU A 99 -3.68 7.06 -0.80
CA LEU A 99 -3.54 5.68 -0.34
C LEU A 99 -3.71 5.62 1.18
N SER A 100 -4.85 6.09 1.70
CA SER A 100 -5.17 5.99 3.13
C SER A 100 -4.98 4.53 3.58
N PRO A 101 -3.98 4.23 4.42
CA PRO A 101 -3.71 2.88 4.85
C PRO A 101 -4.86 2.47 5.75
N GLN A 102 -5.78 1.67 5.21
CA GLN A 102 -6.74 0.98 6.05
C GLN A 102 -5.91 0.12 7.00
N LEU A 103 -6.02 0.38 8.31
CA LEU A 103 -5.40 -0.44 9.33
C LEU A 103 -5.97 -1.85 9.23
N VAL A 104 -5.33 -2.69 8.41
CA VAL A 104 -5.66 -4.11 8.36
C VAL A 104 -5.02 -4.73 9.59
N VAL A 105 -5.81 -4.82 10.65
CA VAL A 105 -5.47 -5.64 11.81
C VAL A 105 -5.37 -7.07 11.31
N LYS A 106 -4.14 -7.54 11.06
CA LYS A 106 -3.88 -8.95 10.83
C LYS A 106 -3.99 -9.64 12.19
N PRO A 107 -4.97 -10.51 12.42
CA PRO A 107 -4.99 -11.32 13.62
C PRO A 107 -3.79 -12.27 13.55
N GLU A 108 -2.71 -11.90 14.22
CA GLU A 108 -1.61 -12.83 14.46
C GLU A 108 -1.95 -13.69 15.68
N LYS A 109 -1.60 -14.99 15.62
CA LYS A 109 -1.78 -15.88 16.76
C LYS A 109 -0.75 -15.53 17.83
N MET A 110 -1.08 -14.57 18.69
CA MET A 110 -0.29 -14.31 19.88
C MET A 110 -0.39 -15.51 20.82
N GLU A 111 0.75 -16.04 21.26
CA GLU A 111 0.77 -17.12 22.23
C GLU A 111 0.24 -16.61 23.58
N ALA A 112 -0.66 -17.38 24.21
CA ALA A 112 -1.25 -17.01 25.50
C ALA A 112 -0.19 -16.80 26.59
N THR A 113 1.00 -17.39 26.43
CA THR A 113 2.17 -17.28 27.30
C THR A 113 2.55 -15.83 27.62
N SER A 114 2.48 -14.92 26.64
CA SER A 114 2.84 -13.50 26.86
C SER A 114 1.88 -12.79 27.81
N ILE A 115 0.58 -13.10 27.72
CA ILE A 115 -0.45 -12.54 28.62
C ILE A 115 -0.25 -13.11 30.03
N PHE A 116 -0.04 -14.42 30.15
CA PHE A 116 0.22 -15.05 31.45
C PHE A 116 1.49 -14.52 32.11
N ALA A 117 2.59 -14.36 31.36
CA ALA A 117 3.83 -13.79 31.86
C ALA A 117 3.63 -12.36 32.39
N GLY A 118 2.89 -11.52 31.64
CA GLY A 118 2.55 -10.16 32.07
C GLY A 118 1.75 -10.13 33.37
N VAL A 119 0.72 -10.99 33.49
CA VAL A 119 -0.09 -11.12 34.71
C VAL A 119 0.76 -11.61 35.89
N SER A 120 1.66 -12.58 35.68
CA SER A 120 2.56 -13.07 36.72
C SER A 120 3.51 -11.99 37.24
N ILE A 121 4.14 -11.21 36.35
CA ILE A 121 5.01 -10.11 36.73
C ILE A 121 4.23 -9.07 37.55
N PHE A 122 3.02 -8.71 37.10
CA PHE A 122 2.17 -7.77 37.82
C PHE A 122 1.82 -8.27 39.22
N MET A 123 1.48 -9.55 39.35
CA MET A 123 1.15 -10.16 40.64
C MET A 123 2.36 -10.20 41.58
N LEU A 124 3.56 -10.47 41.06
CA LEU A 124 4.80 -10.45 41.83
C LEU A 124 5.13 -9.04 42.34
N LEU A 125 4.94 -8.00 41.51
CA LEU A 125 5.16 -6.61 41.91
C LEU A 125 4.18 -6.19 43.02
N ILE A 126 2.90 -6.57 42.90
CA ILE A 126 1.92 -6.31 43.97
C ILE A 126 2.32 -7.04 45.25
N GLY A 127 2.64 -8.34 45.16
CA GLY A 127 3.06 -9.11 46.32
C GLY A 127 4.31 -8.53 47.00
N GLY A 128 5.30 -8.10 46.22
CA GLY A 128 6.49 -7.43 46.72
C GLY A 128 6.18 -6.09 47.39
N ALA A 129 5.33 -5.26 46.78
CA ALA A 129 4.92 -3.98 47.37
C ALA A 129 4.15 -4.16 48.68
N VAL A 130 3.22 -5.12 48.74
CA VAL A 130 2.48 -5.46 49.95
C VAL A 130 3.40 -6.03 51.03
N SER A 131 4.36 -6.88 50.65
CA SER A 131 5.36 -7.43 51.58
C SER A 131 6.21 -6.33 52.21
N LEU A 132 6.76 -5.40 51.40
CA LEU A 132 7.52 -4.26 51.89
C LEU A 132 6.67 -3.33 52.77
N TRP A 133 5.41 -3.09 52.39
CA TRP A 133 4.48 -2.31 53.20
C TRP A 133 4.16 -2.97 54.54
N TRP A 134 4.04 -4.29 54.58
CA TRP A 134 3.79 -5.04 55.81
C TRP A 134 5.02 -5.06 56.72
N PHE A 135 6.21 -5.33 56.17
CA PHE A 135 7.47 -5.36 56.94
C PHE A 135 7.91 -3.98 57.42
N SER A 136 7.63 -2.91 56.67
CA SER A 136 7.85 -1.53 57.15
C SER A 136 6.86 -1.08 58.23
N ARG A 137 5.83 -1.89 58.51
CA ARG A 137 4.83 -1.66 59.57
C ARG A 137 5.03 -2.58 60.79
N ALA A 138 5.94 -3.54 60.71
CA ALA A 138 6.36 -4.35 61.85
C ALA A 138 7.46 -3.59 62.64
N PRO A 139 7.38 -3.53 63.98
CA PRO A 139 8.31 -2.77 64.82
C PRO A 139 9.73 -3.34 64.84
#